data_AF-A0A2J6H6J1-F1
#
_entry.id   AF-A0A2J6H6J1-F1
#
_cell.length_a   1.000
_cell.length_b   1.000
_cell.length_c   1.000
_cell.angle_alpha   90.00
_cell.angle_beta   90.00
_cell.angle_gamma   90.00
#
_symmetry.space_group_name_H-M   'P 1'
#
loop_
_entity.id
_entity.type
_entity.pdbx_description
1 polymer ?
#
loop_
_entity_poly.entity_id
_entity_poly.type
_entity_poly.pdbx_seq_one_letter_code
_entity_poly.pdbx_strand_id
1 'polypeptide(L)' 'MISTNQLIEELKRINPEGLQVSTKVGLLNSTKAVYFKDNKFYIFRIEDAFSFNKSNGYTEKELTEKYGNYIWRIEEVIS' A
#
# COMPACT_ATOMS: atom_id res chain seq x y z
N MET A 1 2.00 10.35 -9.28
CA MET A 1 0.79 10.20 -8.43
C MET A 1 -0.08 9.16 -9.10
N ILE A 2 -0.56 8.16 -8.35
CA ILE A 2 -1.34 7.02 -8.86
C ILE A 2 -2.58 6.81 -7.99
N SER A 3 -3.63 6.22 -8.57
CA SER A 3 -4.84 5.79 -7.85
C SER A 3 -4.61 4.49 -7.07
N THR A 4 -5.55 4.13 -6.20
CA THR A 4 -5.50 2.85 -5.47
C THR A 4 -5.50 1.63 -6.40
N ASN A 5 -6.28 1.66 -7.49
CA ASN A 5 -6.26 0.57 -8.48
C ASN A 5 -4.91 0.47 -9.19
N GLN A 6 -4.28 1.59 -9.52
CA GLN A 6 -2.93 1.57 -10.11
C GLN A 6 -1.90 1.05 -9.10
N LEU A 7 -2.00 1.44 -7.83
CA LEU A 7 -1.13 0.91 -6.77
C LEU A 7 -1.25 -0.62 -6.64
N ILE A 8 -2.47 -1.15 -6.68
CA ILE A 8 -2.74 -2.59 -6.64
C ILE A 8 -1.99 -3.32 -7.76
N GLU A 9 -2.11 -2.82 -9.00
CA GLU A 9 -1.48 -3.44 -10.16
C GLU A 9 0.05 -3.37 -10.08
N GLU A 10 0.60 -2.25 -9.61
CA GLU A 10 2.05 -2.12 -9.38
C GLU A 10 2.56 -3.11 -8.32
N LEU A 11 1.86 -3.24 -7.19
CA LEU A 11 2.26 -4.18 -6.13
C LEU A 11 2.22 -5.63 -6.58
N LYS A 12 1.21 -6.02 -7.37
CA LYS A 12 1.15 -7.37 -7.97
C LYS A 12 2.33 -7.60 -8.93
N ARG A 13 2.73 -6.58 -9.69
CA ARG A 13 3.82 -6.64 -10.69
C ARG A 13 5.20 -6.82 -10.06
N ILE A 14 5.47 -6.18 -8.92
CA ILE A 14 6.80 -6.18 -8.28
C ILE A 14 6.96 -7.24 -7.17
N ASN A 15 5.90 -7.98 -6.84
CA ASN A 15 5.89 -9.04 -5.82
C ASN A 15 7.13 -9.96 -5.98
N PRO A 16 7.95 -10.19 -4.93
CA PRO A 16 7.68 -9.98 -3.49
C PRO A 16 8.12 -8.65 -2.86
N GLU A 17 8.58 -7.70 -3.66
CA GLU A 17 9.02 -6.39 -3.18
C GLU A 17 7.85 -5.54 -2.66
N GLY A 18 8.18 -4.56 -1.82
CA GLY A 18 7.26 -3.54 -1.34
C GLY A 18 7.47 -2.19 -2.00
N LEU A 19 6.60 -1.25 -1.70
CA LEU A 19 6.72 0.16 -2.07
C LEU A 19 6.68 1.03 -0.83
N GLN A 20 7.59 1.99 -0.74
CA GLN A 20 7.36 3.16 0.10
C GLN A 20 6.55 4.16 -0.71
N VAL A 21 5.45 4.61 -0.12
CA VAL A 21 4.53 5.55 -0.76
C VAL A 21 4.20 6.70 0.17
N SER A 22 4.10 7.89 -0.39
CA SER A 22 3.45 9.02 0.27
C SER A 22 1.98 9.07 -0.13
N THR A 23 1.09 9.15 0.85
CA THR A 23 -0.36 9.29 0.64
C THR A 23 -0.78 10.73 0.84
N LYS A 24 -1.66 11.26 -0.01
CA LYS A 24 -2.31 12.54 0.22
C LYS A 24 -3.83 12.37 0.32
N VAL A 25 -4.41 12.89 1.41
CA VAL A 25 -5.86 13.00 1.61
C VAL A 25 -6.19 14.40 2.11
N GLY A 26 -6.71 15.25 1.21
CA GLY A 26 -6.87 16.67 1.51
C GLY A 26 -5.52 17.34 1.83
N LEU A 27 -5.38 17.85 3.04
CA LEU A 27 -4.15 18.48 3.56
C LEU A 27 -3.21 17.49 4.26
N LEU A 28 -3.68 16.28 4.57
CA LEU A 28 -2.89 15.29 5.29
C LEU A 28 -1.97 14.54 4.34
N ASN A 29 -0.69 14.49 4.68
CA ASN A 29 0.31 13.66 4.03
C ASN A 29 0.83 12.61 5.03
N SER A 30 1.04 11.38 4.58
CA SER A 30 1.70 10.35 5.40
C SER A 30 2.51 9.40 4.54
N THR A 31 3.67 8.98 5.03
CA THR A 31 4.50 7.96 4.38
C THR A 31 4.09 6.59 4.90
N LYS A 32 4.01 5.61 4.00
CA LYS A 32 3.61 4.24 4.29
C LYS A 32 4.48 3.25 3.54
N ALA A 33 4.66 2.06 4.10
CA ALA A 33 5.18 0.91 3.39
C ALA A 33 4.02 0.01 2.97
N VAL A 34 3.98 -0.40 1.71
CA VAL A 34 2.88 -1.20 1.15
C VAL A 34 3.43 -2.42 0.44
N TYR A 35 2.79 -3.57 0.65
CA TYR A 35 3.22 -4.86 0.12
C TYR A 35 2.03 -5.66 -0.40
N PHE A 36 2.30 -6.55 -1.36
CA PHE A 36 1.39 -7.63 -1.74
C PHE A 36 2.03 -8.98 -1.42
N LYS A 37 1.43 -9.73 -0.50
CA LYS A 37 1.90 -11.07 -0.06
C LYS A 37 0.70 -11.97 0.24
N ASP A 38 0.81 -13.27 -0.01
CA ASP A 38 -0.25 -14.25 0.29
C ASP A 38 -1.66 -13.84 -0.19
N ASN A 39 -1.75 -13.26 -1.40
CA ASN A 39 -2.98 -12.70 -1.98
C ASN A 39 -3.66 -11.60 -1.15
N LYS A 40 -2.89 -10.88 -0.34
CA LYS A 40 -3.35 -9.76 0.49
C LYS A 40 -2.42 -8.55 0.36
N PHE A 41 -3.01 -7.37 0.54
CA PHE A 41 -2.31 -6.09 0.59
C PHE A 41 -2.08 -5.67 2.02
N TYR A 42 -0.86 -5.25 2.34
CA TYR A 42 -0.47 -4.83 3.68
C TYR A 42 0.00 -3.39 3.63
N ILE A 43 -0.49 -2.57 4.56
CA ILE A 43 -0.10 -1.17 4.69
C ILE A 43 0.42 -0.96 6.11
N PHE A 44 1.67 -0.51 6.23
CA PHE A 44 2.32 -0.19 7.49
C PHE A 44 2.74 1.28 7.52
N ARG A 45 2.86 1.85 8.71
CA ARG A 45 3.66 3.08 8.88
C ARG A 45 5.13 2.70 8.82
N ILE A 46 5.98 3.60 8.35
CA ILE A 46 7.40 3.30 8.13
C ILE A 46 8.15 3.07 9.46
N GLU A 47 7.63 3.65 10.54
CA GLU A 47 8.17 3.53 11.89
C GLU A 47 7.77 2.21 12.60
N ASP A 48 6.82 1.45 12.05
CA ASP A 48 6.29 0.24 12.69
C ASP A 48 7.08 -1.01 12.27
N ALA A 49 7.16 -1.99 13.17
CA ALA A 49 7.64 -3.33 12.81
C ALA A 49 6.62 -4.05 11.92
N PHE A 50 7.06 -4.62 10.79
CA PHE A 50 6.16 -5.25 9.83
C PHE A 50 5.75 -6.66 10.27
N SER A 51 4.44 -6.89 10.40
CA SER A 51 3.87 -8.19 10.69
C SER A 51 2.81 -8.56 9.65
N PHE A 52 3.15 -9.51 8.79
CA PHE A 52 2.31 -10.00 7.69
C PHE A 52 1.29 -11.05 8.17
N ASN A 53 0.48 -10.71 9.17
CA ASN A 53 -0.59 -11.58 9.64
C ASN A 53 -1.82 -11.49 8.73
N LYS A 54 -2.45 -12.62 8.39
CA LYS A 54 -3.70 -12.67 7.61
C LYS A 54 -4.81 -11.77 8.16
N SER A 55 -4.84 -11.50 9.46
CA SER A 55 -5.82 -10.58 10.08
C SER A 55 -5.62 -9.11 9.68
N ASN A 56 -4.42 -8.73 9.27
CA ASN A 56 -4.03 -7.32 9.06
C ASN A 56 -3.90 -6.96 7.57
N GLY A 57 -4.06 -7.95 6.68
CA GLY A 57 -4.00 -7.76 5.24
C GLY A 57 -5.39 -7.57 4.62
N TYR A 58 -5.48 -6.62 3.70
CA TYR A 58 -6.68 -6.30 2.92
C TYR A 58 -6.77 -7.18 1.68
N THR A 59 -7.98 -7.61 1.34
CA THR A 59 -8.29 -8.02 -0.03
C THR A 59 -8.29 -6.81 -0.97
N GLU A 60 -8.24 -7.04 -2.28
CA GLU A 60 -8.31 -5.97 -3.27
C GLU A 60 -9.57 -5.09 -3.09
N LYS A 61 -10.71 -5.75 -2.88
CA LYS A 61 -11.99 -5.08 -2.64
C LYS A 61 -11.94 -4.17 -1.40
N GLU A 62 -11.48 -4.70 -0.27
CA GLU A 62 -11.38 -3.92 0.98
C GLU A 62 -10.42 -2.75 0.84
N LEU A 63 -9.31 -2.92 0.11
CA LEU A 63 -8.33 -1.87 -0.13
C LEU A 63 -8.94 -0.73 -0.96
N THR A 64 -9.64 -1.06 -2.05
CA THR A 64 -10.30 -0.08 -2.92
C THR A 64 -11.47 0.61 -2.22
N GLU A 65 -12.25 -0.10 -1.40
CA GLU A 65 -13.33 0.51 -0.60
C GLU A 65 -12.78 1.48 0.45
N LYS A 66 -11.72 1.09 1.17
CA LYS A 66 -11.15 1.91 2.25
C LYS A 66 -10.33 3.09 1.75
N TYR A 67 -9.62 2.92 0.64
CA TYR A 67 -8.65 3.90 0.13
C TYR A 67 -8.99 4.42 -1.27
N GLY A 68 -10.20 4.21 -1.80
CA GLY A 68 -10.55 4.58 -3.17
C GLY A 68 -10.32 6.06 -3.53
N ASN A 69 -10.41 6.94 -2.53
CA ASN A 69 -10.20 8.38 -2.69
C ASN A 69 -8.75 8.84 -2.41
N TYR A 70 -7.84 7.92 -2.08
CA TYR A 70 -6.45 8.25 -1.81
C TYR A 70 -5.67 8.44 -3.11
N ILE A 71 -4.74 9.38 -3.09
CA ILE A 71 -3.74 9.51 -4.14
C ILE A 71 -2.37 9.13 -3.55
N TRP A 72 -1.67 8.27 -4.27
CA TRP A 72 -0.42 7.67 -3.84
C TRP A 72 0.74 8.20 -4.68
N ARG A 73 1.86 8.50 -4.04
CA ARG A 73 3.14 8.77 -4.70
C ARG A 73 4.08 7.64 -4.34
N ILE A 74 4.56 6.89 -5.33
CA ILE A 74 5.65 5.94 -5.11
C ILE A 74 6.93 6.76 -4.93
N GLU A 75 7.62 6.54 -3.82
CA GLU A 75 8.90 7.18 -3.52
C GLU A 75 10.06 6.22 -3.85
N GLU A 76 9.96 4.96 -3.41
CA GLU A 76 10.98 3.94 -3.62
C GLU A 76 10.40 2.52 -3.56
N VAL A 77 11.16 1.57 -4.10
CA VAL A 77 10.91 0.13 -3.96
C VAL A 77 11.65 -0.35 -2.71
N ILE A 78 11.00 -1.21 -1.92
CA ILE A 78 11.57 -1.81 -0.70
C ILE A 78 11.84 -3.29 -0.98
N SER A 79 13.12 -3.67 -0.97
CA SER A 79 13.60 -5.05 -1.21
C SER A 79 13.74 -5.86 0.08
#